data_AF-A0A4Z2HV82-F1
#
_entry.id   AF-A0A4Z2HV82-F1
#
_cell.length_a   1.000
_cell.length_b   1.000
_cell.length_c   1.000
_cell.angle_alpha   90.00
_cell.angle_beta   90.00
_cell.angle_gamma   90.00
#
_symmetry.space_group_name_H-M   'P 1'
#
loop_
_entity.id
_entity.type
_entity.pdbx_description
1 polymer ?
#
loop_
_entity_poly.entity_id
_entity_poly.type
_entity_poly.pdbx_seq_one_letter_code
_entity_poly.pdbx_strand_id
1 'polypeptide(L)' 'MADQANIGRVLSVLREWDRGDGAVRGRMLSTFLTRRAGSTVPELELEFAQVASLFLARLTTWMRLTCPLCGAEA' A
#
# COMPACT_ATOMS: atom_id res chain seq x y z
N MET A 1 -7.84 0.23 22.97
CA MET A 1 -8.64 1.19 22.18
C MET A 1 -7.88 1.85 21.01
N ALA A 2 -6.54 1.85 20.97
CA ALA A 2 -5.78 2.47 19.86
C ALA A 2 -5.81 1.66 18.53
N ASP A 3 -5.98 0.34 18.61
CA ASP A 3 -5.85 -0.58 17.45
C ASP A 3 -6.97 -0.40 16.39
N GLN A 4 -8.23 -0.26 16.82
CA GLN A 4 -9.37 -0.06 15.91
C GLN A 4 -9.32 1.27 15.13
N ALA A 5 -8.74 2.32 15.74
CA ALA A 5 -8.64 3.63 15.09
C ALA A 5 -7.68 3.60 13.91
N ASN A 6 -6.63 2.78 13.98
CA ASN A 6 -5.69 2.64 12.87
C ASN A 6 -6.27 1.75 11.78
N ILE A 7 -6.88 0.62 12.15
CA ILE A 7 -7.56 -0.29 11.20
C ILE A 7 -8.59 0.46 10.34
N GLY A 8 -9.40 1.36 10.94
CA GLY A 8 -10.38 2.17 10.20
C GLY A 8 -9.76 3.08 9.14
N ARG A 9 -8.57 3.64 9.41
CA ARG A 9 -7.81 4.42 8.40
C ARG A 9 -7.28 3.52 7.30
N VAL A 10 -6.71 2.36 7.63
CA VAL A 10 -6.20 1.41 6.62
C VAL A 10 -7.31 0.94 5.69
N LEU A 11 -8.47 0.58 6.24
CA LEU A 11 -9.62 0.13 5.46
C LEU A 11 -10.17 1.24 4.56
N SER A 12 -10.12 2.49 5.00
CA SER A 12 -10.49 3.65 4.18
C SER A 12 -9.52 3.85 3.01
N VAL A 13 -8.22 3.74 3.27
CA VAL A 13 -7.18 3.77 2.21
C VAL A 13 -7.34 2.61 1.23
N LEU A 14 -7.61 1.40 1.72
CA LEU A 14 -7.88 0.22 0.89
C LEU A 14 -9.13 0.40 0.02
N ARG A 15 -10.21 0.99 0.56
CA ARG A 15 -11.43 1.29 -0.20
C ARG A 15 -11.18 2.32 -1.28
N GLU A 16 -10.43 3.37 -0.98
CA GLU A 16 -10.09 4.41 -1.95
C GLU A 16 -9.12 3.90 -3.00
N TRP A 17 -8.19 3.03 -2.62
CA TRP A 17 -7.31 2.31 -3.55
C TRP A 17 -8.10 1.38 -4.49
N ASP A 18 -9.05 0.61 -3.97
CA ASP A 18 -9.85 -0.33 -4.76
C ASP A 18 -10.77 0.41 -5.74
N ARG A 19 -11.41 1.50 -5.28
CA ARG A 19 -12.26 2.38 -6.11
C ARG A 19 -11.48 3.30 -7.04
N GLY A 20 -10.22 3.58 -6.76
CA GLY A 20 -9.40 4.49 -7.54
C GLY A 20 -8.89 3.86 -8.83
N ASP A 21 -8.88 4.66 -9.91
CA ASP A 21 -8.25 4.31 -11.18
C ASP A 21 -6.72 4.21 -11.06
N GLY A 22 -6.05 3.67 -12.09
CA GLY A 22 -4.58 3.50 -12.10
C GLY A 22 -3.80 4.78 -11.78
N ALA A 23 -4.28 5.95 -12.21
CA ALA A 23 -3.68 7.24 -11.86
C ALA A 23 -3.87 7.62 -10.37
N VAL A 24 -5.02 7.29 -9.78
CA VAL A 24 -5.29 7.52 -8.34
C VAL A 24 -4.41 6.60 -7.50
N ARG A 25 -4.35 5.31 -7.85
CA ARG A 25 -3.46 4.33 -7.21
C ARG A 25 -1.99 4.75 -7.30
N GLY A 26 -1.54 5.24 -8.46
CA GLY A 26 -0.18 5.76 -8.63
C GLY A 26 0.13 6.96 -7.76
N ARG A 27 -0.78 7.94 -7.65
CA ARG A 27 -0.64 9.08 -6.75
C ARG A 27 -0.65 8.69 -5.28
N MET A 28 -1.54 7.78 -4.89
CA MET A 28 -1.59 7.26 -3.52
C MET A 28 -0.29 6.53 -3.17
N LEU A 29 0.24 5.69 -4.07
CA LEU A 29 1.52 5.00 -3.90
C LEU A 29 2.66 6.01 -3.77
N SER A 30 2.76 6.97 -4.70
CA SER A 30 3.82 7.98 -4.66
C SER A 30 3.76 8.79 -3.36
N THR A 31 2.57 9.24 -2.96
CA THR A 31 2.38 9.94 -1.68
C THR A 31 2.76 9.06 -0.50
N PHE A 32 2.40 7.78 -0.52
CA PHE A 32 2.72 6.83 0.54
C PHE A 32 4.23 6.59 0.64
N LEU A 33 4.91 6.37 -0.49
CA LEU A 33 6.35 6.20 -0.58
C LEU A 33 7.10 7.46 -0.15
N THR A 34 6.66 8.65 -0.60
CA THR A 34 7.28 9.93 -0.20
C THR A 34 7.11 10.19 1.29
N ARG A 35 5.91 9.92 1.83
CA ARG A 35 5.61 10.15 3.26
C ARG A 35 6.30 9.12 4.17
N ARG A 36 6.70 7.98 3.62
CA ARG A 36 7.41 6.89 4.31
C ARG A 36 8.84 6.69 3.79
N ALA A 37 9.40 7.66 3.08
CA ALA A 37 10.77 7.63 2.61
C ALA A 37 11.71 7.72 3.84
N GLY A 38 12.04 6.56 4.40
CA GLY A 38 12.79 6.43 5.66
C GLY A 38 12.19 5.46 6.67
N SER A 39 10.90 5.12 6.55
CA SER A 39 10.28 4.10 7.40
C SER A 39 10.53 2.71 6.82
N THR A 40 11.06 1.81 7.64
CA THR A 40 11.33 0.44 7.22
C THR A 40 10.05 -0.42 7.27
N VAL A 41 9.98 -1.47 6.43
CA VAL A 41 8.85 -2.44 6.41
C VAL A 41 8.38 -2.89 7.82
N PRO A 42 9.27 -3.19 8.80
CA PRO A 42 8.84 -3.52 10.16
C PRO A 42 8.08 -2.40 10.90
N GLU A 43 8.40 -1.12 10.66
CA GLU A 43 7.62 -0.02 11.25
C GLU A 43 6.22 0.07 10.64
N LEU A 44 6.10 -0.22 9.34
CA LEU A 44 4.83 -0.36 8.65
C LEU A 44 4.02 -1.54 9.18
N GLU A 45 4.64 -2.68 9.43
CA GLU A 45 3.95 -3.82 10.04
C GLU A 45 3.50 -3.52 11.47
N LEU A 46 4.30 -2.79 12.25
CA LEU A 46 3.91 -2.37 13.60
C LEU A 46 2.75 -1.37 13.58
N GLU A 47 2.76 -0.43 12.62
CA GLU A 47 1.72 0.59 12.49
C GLU A 47 0.42 -0.05 11.96
N PHE A 48 0.48 -0.88 10.91
CA PHE A 48 -0.72 -1.43 10.24
C PHE A 48 -1.13 -2.82 10.74
N ALA A 49 -0.33 -3.42 11.63
CA ALA A 49 -0.52 -4.76 12.19
C ALA A 49 -0.94 -5.78 11.11
N GLN A 50 -1.97 -6.56 11.37
CA GLN A 50 -2.45 -7.65 10.51
C GLN A 50 -2.88 -7.20 9.09
N VAL A 51 -3.15 -5.90 8.88
CA VAL A 51 -3.59 -5.35 7.59
C VAL A 51 -2.42 -4.88 6.72
N ALA A 52 -1.23 -4.71 7.31
CA ALA A 52 0.00 -4.29 6.62
C ALA A 52 0.32 -5.24 5.46
N SER A 53 0.33 -6.55 5.76
CA SER A 53 0.63 -7.61 4.80
C SER A 53 -0.37 -7.62 3.63
N LEU A 54 -1.68 -7.45 3.89
CA LEU A 54 -2.70 -7.41 2.82
C LEU A 54 -2.52 -6.18 1.92
N PHE A 55 -2.27 -5.01 2.53
CA PHE A 55 -2.06 -3.76 1.81
C PHE A 55 -0.80 -3.82 0.94
N LEU A 56 0.32 -4.28 1.51
CA LEU A 56 1.59 -4.45 0.80
C LEU A 56 1.51 -5.49 -0.32
N ALA A 57 0.80 -6.60 -0.12
CA ALA A 57 0.59 -7.60 -1.15
C ALA A 57 -0.21 -7.03 -2.33
N ARG A 58 -1.27 -6.24 -2.06
CA ARG A 58 -2.09 -5.58 -3.08
C ARG A 58 -1.30 -4.52 -3.85
N LEU A 59 -0.50 -3.72 -3.14
CA LEU A 59 0.43 -2.74 -3.71
C LEU A 59 1.46 -3.39 -4.62
N THR A 60 2.11 -4.45 -4.14
CA THR A 60 3.14 -5.19 -4.90
C THR A 60 2.55 -5.80 -6.16
N THR A 61 1.37 -6.42 -6.05
CA THR A 61 0.65 -6.97 -7.21
C THR A 61 0.28 -5.87 -8.20
N TRP A 62 -0.22 -4.73 -7.72
CA TRP A 62 -0.55 -3.61 -8.60
C TRP A 62 0.68 -3.02 -9.29
N MET A 63 1.80 -2.84 -8.57
CA MET A 63 3.07 -2.42 -9.15
C MET A 63 3.57 -3.41 -10.22
N ARG A 64 3.40 -4.72 -10.02
CA ARG A 64 3.73 -5.73 -11.04
C ARG A 64 2.81 -5.69 -12.26
N LEU A 65 1.54 -5.34 -12.07
CA LEU A 65 0.56 -5.19 -13.16
C LEU A 65 0.74 -3.87 -13.94
N THR A 66 1.11 -2.79 -13.26
CA THR A 66 1.37 -1.47 -13.87
C THR A 66 2.81 -1.26 -14.31
N CYS A 67 3.72 -2.14 -13.91
CA CYS A 67 5.05 -2.28 -14.49
C CYS A 67 5.08 -3.51 -15.40
N PRO A 68 4.53 -3.43 -16.63
CA PRO A 68 4.55 -4.54 -17.59
C PRO A 68 5.95 -4.86 -18.16
N LEU A 69 7.05 -4.38 -17.57
CA LEU A 69 8.39 -4.42 -18.17
C LEU A 69 9.51 -5.00 -17.29
N CYS A 70 9.21 -5.53 -16.10
CA CYS A 70 10.20 -6.22 -15.26
C CYS A 70 9.80 -7.68 -14.98
N GLY A 71 9.25 -8.34 -16.00
CA GLY A 71 8.80 -9.74 -15.96
C GLY A 71 9.03 -10.49 -17.26
N ALA A 72 9.96 -10.02 -18.11
CA ALA A 72 10.60 -10.85 -19.12
C ALA A 72 12.05 -11.04 -18.65
N GLU A 73 12.39 -12.28 -18.26
CA GLU A 73 13.73 -12.76 -17.89
C GLU A 73 14.19 -12.49 -16.45
N ALA A 74 13.85 -13.43 -15.54
CA ALA A 74 14.70 -13.88 -14.44
C ALA A 74 14.28 -15.29 -14.01
#